data_AF-M3Y563-F1
#
_entry.id   AF-M3Y563-F1
#
_cell.length_a   1.000
_cell.length_b   1.000
_cell.length_c   1.000
_cell.angle_alpha   90.00
_cell.angle_beta   90.00
_cell.angle_gamma   90.00
#
_symmetry.space_group_name_H-M   'P 1'
#
loop_
_entity.id
_entity.type
_entity.pdbx_description
1 polymer ?
#
loop_
_entity_poly.entity_id
_entity_poly.type
_entity_poly.pdbx_seq_one_letter_code
_entity_poly.pdbx_strand_id
1 'polypeptide(L)'
;MRVKFSETSDESLARQLVELGYRGTGEVVRREEFEARKAAIEIARLAERTQKKTLTSAGKDLQDNFLKALAVREEDNRNGKVSLSLLVQSSKSHHPRSPKLCPVPT
;
A
#
# COMPACT_ATOMS: atom_id res chain seq x y z
N MET A 1 -20.88 -12.86 -26.88
CA MET A 1 -20.41 -13.46 -25.61
C MET A 1 -19.37 -12.53 -24.99
N ARG A 2 -19.64 -11.96 -23.81
CA ARG A 2 -18.67 -11.13 -23.09
C ARG A 2 -17.82 -12.07 -22.24
N VAL A 3 -16.59 -12.34 -22.68
CA VAL A 3 -15.65 -13.18 -21.93
C VAL A 3 -15.36 -12.46 -20.62
N LYS A 4 -15.84 -13.00 -19.50
CA LYS A 4 -15.42 -12.53 -18.18
C LYS A 4 -14.00 -13.04 -17.99
N PHE A 5 -13.03 -12.13 -18.11
CA PHE A 5 -11.68 -12.37 -17.61
C PHE A 5 -11.80 -12.52 -16.09
N SER A 6 -11.79 -13.76 -15.61
CA SER A 6 -11.41 -14.04 -14.24
C SER A 6 -9.91 -13.82 -14.17
N GLU A 7 -9.47 -12.66 -13.65
CA GLU A 7 -8.06 -12.44 -13.37
C GLU A 7 -7.63 -13.53 -12.38
N THR A 8 -6.81 -14.47 -12.87
CA THR A 8 -6.25 -15.53 -12.03
C THR A 8 -5.23 -14.91 -11.09
N SER A 9 -5.01 -15.52 -9.92
CA SER A 9 -4.00 -15.07 -8.94
C SER A 9 -2.63 -14.80 -9.58
N ASP A 10 -2.33 -15.55 -10.64
CA ASP A 10 -1.09 -15.48 -11.38
C ASP A 10 -0.99 -14.22 -12.26
N GLU A 11 -2.10 -13.68 -12.74
CA GLU A 11 -2.13 -12.48 -13.57
C GLU A 11 -1.86 -11.21 -12.74
N SER A 12 -2.44 -11.11 -11.54
CA SER A 12 -2.18 -9.98 -10.64
C SER A 12 -0.75 -10.01 -10.10
N LEU A 13 -0.26 -11.21 -9.74
CA LEU A 13 1.13 -11.42 -9.34
C LEU A 13 2.09 -11.05 -10.49
N ALA A 14 1.78 -11.46 -11.72
CA ALA A 14 2.57 -11.12 -12.89
C ALA A 14 2.61 -9.60 -13.12
N ARG A 15 1.48 -8.90 -13.01
CA ARG A 15 1.40 -7.43 -13.11
C ARG A 15 2.22 -6.73 -12.02
N GLN A 16 2.21 -7.25 -10.78
CA GLN A 16 2.97 -6.69 -9.67
C GLN A 16 4.49 -6.91 -9.85
N LEU A 17 4.93 -8.09 -10.29
CA LEU A 17 6.34 -8.36 -10.61
C LEU A 17 6.84 -7.46 -11.74
N VAL A 18 5.98 -7.28 -12.74
CA VAL A 18 6.14 -6.34 -13.85
C VAL A 18 6.28 -4.90 -13.33
N GLU A 19 5.44 -4.45 -12.42
CA GLU A 19 5.47 -3.08 -11.86
C GLU A 19 6.68 -2.83 -10.96
N LEU A 20 7.16 -3.87 -10.26
CA LEU A 20 8.39 -3.87 -9.46
C LEU A 20 9.69 -3.88 -10.31
N GLY A 21 9.58 -3.78 -11.64
CA GLY A 21 10.74 -3.65 -12.53
C GLY A 21 11.38 -4.99 -12.94
N TYR A 22 10.79 -6.14 -12.61
CA TYR A 22 11.17 -7.43 -13.16
C TYR A 22 10.65 -7.60 -14.61
N ARG A 23 10.83 -6.58 -15.45
CA ARG A 23 10.88 -6.76 -16.90
C ARG A 23 12.10 -7.63 -17.15
N GLY A 24 11.97 -8.74 -17.87
CA GLY A 24 13.11 -9.62 -18.16
C GLY A 24 14.27 -8.87 -18.81
N THR A 25 15.19 -8.35 -17.98
CA THR A 25 16.47 -7.78 -18.40
C THR A 25 17.46 -8.91 -18.50
N GLY A 26 17.33 -9.77 -19.51
CA GLY A 26 18.37 -10.65 -20.06
C GLY A 26 19.14 -11.61 -19.13
N GLU A 27 18.98 -11.54 -17.82
CA GLU A 27 19.66 -12.37 -16.85
C GLU A 27 18.70 -13.51 -16.50
N VAL A 28 19.00 -14.69 -17.04
CA VAL A 28 18.31 -15.92 -16.67
C VAL A 28 18.66 -16.21 -15.22
N VAL A 29 17.89 -15.62 -14.30
CA VAL A 29 17.93 -15.96 -12.89
C VAL A 29 17.63 -17.44 -12.82
N ARG A 30 18.60 -18.22 -12.32
CA ARG A 30 18.42 -19.68 -12.20
C ARG A 30 17.18 -19.94 -11.36
N ARG A 31 16.47 -21.03 -11.66
CA ARG A 31 15.23 -21.38 -10.97
C ARG A 31 15.39 -21.37 -9.45
N GLU A 32 16.57 -21.77 -8.97
CA GLU A 32 16.92 -21.71 -7.54
C GLU A 32 16.91 -20.27 -6.97
N GLU A 33 17.47 -19.29 -7.69
CA GLU A 33 17.56 -17.90 -7.23
C GLU A 33 16.20 -17.20 -7.25
N PHE A 34 15.34 -17.54 -8.22
CA PHE A 34 13.98 -17.01 -8.27
C PHE A 34 13.15 -17.52 -7.09
N GLU A 35 13.17 -18.82 -6.82
CA GLU A 35 12.48 -19.41 -5.67
C GLU A 35 13.05 -18.90 -4.35
N ALA A 36 14.37 -18.71 -4.24
CA ALA A 36 15.00 -18.13 -3.06
C ALA A 36 14.51 -16.68 -2.81
N ARG A 37 14.45 -15.84 -3.85
CA ARG A 37 13.94 -14.46 -3.73
C ARG A 37 12.45 -14.43 -3.39
N LYS A 38 11.65 -15.29 -4.03
CA LYS A 38 10.22 -15.44 -3.73
C LYS A 38 9.99 -15.85 -2.27
N ALA A 39 10.73 -16.86 -1.80
CA ALA A 39 10.66 -17.32 -0.42
C ALA A 39 11.10 -16.23 0.57
N ALA A 40 12.17 -15.49 0.26
CA ALA A 40 12.62 -14.38 1.10
C ALA A 40 11.57 -13.27 1.21
N ILE A 41 10.89 -12.93 0.11
CA ILE A 41 9.80 -11.94 0.09
C ILE A 41 8.60 -12.44 0.91
N GLU A 42 8.19 -13.69 0.75
CA GLU A 42 7.08 -14.25 1.55
C GLU A 42 7.42 -14.32 3.05
N ILE A 43 8.67 -14.66 3.40
CA ILE A 43 9.14 -14.60 4.79
C ILE A 43 9.12 -13.16 5.31
N ALA A 44 9.59 -12.19 4.53
CA ALA A 44 9.55 -10.78 4.91
C ALA A 44 8.10 -10.29 5.09
N ARG A 45 7.19 -10.66 4.18
CA ARG A 45 5.77 -10.33 4.26
C ARG A 45 5.10 -10.95 5.47
N LEU A 46 5.40 -12.21 5.78
CA LEU A 46 4.92 -12.88 6.99
C LEU A 46 5.52 -12.22 8.24
N ALA A 47 6.80 -11.88 8.24
CA ALA A 47 7.44 -11.17 9.33
C ALA A 47 6.80 -9.79 9.57
N GLU A 48 6.52 -9.00 8.54
CA GLU A 48 5.80 -7.74 8.64
C GLU A 48 4.38 -7.91 9.18
N ARG A 49 3.67 -8.96 8.77
CA ARG A 49 2.33 -9.28 9.28
C ARG A 49 2.36 -9.73 10.74
N THR A 50 3.44 -10.37 11.15
CA THR A 50 3.61 -10.92 12.52
C THR A 50 4.25 -9.90 13.46
N GLN A 51 4.91 -8.86 12.94
CA GLN A 51 5.34 -7.70 13.70
C GLN A 51 4.10 -7.00 14.25
N LYS A 52 3.76 -7.36 15.48
CA LYS A 52 2.78 -6.63 16.30
C LYS A 52 3.37 -5.25 16.57
N LYS A 53 3.06 -4.28 15.70
CA LYS A 53 3.34 -2.87 15.98
C LYS A 53 2.73 -2.56 17.34
N THR A 54 3.57 -2.15 18.28
CA THR A 54 3.14 -1.74 19.60
C THR A 54 2.18 -0.58 19.44
N LEU A 55 1.07 -0.62 20.19
CA LEU A 55 0.12 0.48 20.17
C LEU A 55 0.81 1.77 20.60
N THR A 56 0.41 2.88 20.00
CA THR A 56 0.98 4.20 20.28
C THR A 56 0.74 4.60 21.73
N SER A 57 -0.36 4.13 22.31
CA SER A 57 -0.74 4.30 23.71
C SER A 57 -0.05 3.33 24.69
N ALA A 58 0.61 2.26 24.20
CA ALA A 58 1.20 1.25 25.08
C ALA A 58 2.32 1.83 25.95
N GLY A 59 2.21 1.62 27.26
CA GLY A 59 3.21 2.07 28.24
C GLY A 59 3.24 3.57 28.51
N LYS A 60 2.28 4.35 27.98
CA LYS A 60 2.15 5.78 28.26
C LYS A 60 1.14 6.01 29.37
N ASP A 61 1.49 6.85 30.34
CA ASP A 61 0.55 7.35 31.34
C ASP A 61 -0.27 8.50 30.74
N LEU A 62 -1.47 8.16 30.26
CA LEU A 62 -2.38 9.12 29.64
C LEU A 62 -3.20 9.79 30.74
N GLN A 63 -3.00 11.09 30.95
CA GLN A 63 -3.72 11.84 31.98
C GLN A 63 -5.11 12.31 31.48
N ASP A 64 -5.18 12.80 30.24
CA ASP A 64 -6.39 13.34 29.63
C ASP A 64 -7.42 12.25 29.28
N ASN A 65 -8.69 12.51 29.59
CA ASN A 65 -9.83 11.64 29.29
C ASN A 65 -9.98 11.38 27.79
N PHE A 66 -9.69 12.38 26.95
CA PHE A 66 -9.76 12.19 25.50
C PHE A 66 -8.70 11.21 25.01
N LEU A 67 -7.47 11.33 25.50
CA LEU A 67 -6.36 10.42 25.15
C LEU A 67 -6.62 8.99 25.62
N LYS A 68 -7.18 8.82 26.83
CA LYS A 68 -7.62 7.52 27.33
C LYS A 68 -8.67 6.89 26.41
N ALA A 69 -9.66 7.66 25.98
CA ALA A 69 -10.68 7.18 25.05
C ALA A 69 -10.10 6.78 23.68
N LEU A 70 -9.09 7.51 23.19
CA LEU A 70 -8.37 7.15 21.96
C LEU A 70 -7.56 5.86 22.13
N ALA A 71 -6.89 5.66 23.26
CA ALA A 71 -6.14 4.43 23.53
C ALA A 71 -7.02 3.18 23.53
N VAL A 72 -8.21 3.26 24.15
CA VAL A 72 -9.21 2.18 24.11
C VAL A 72 -9.64 1.89 22.67
N ARG A 73 -9.92 2.95 21.90
CA ARG A 73 -10.36 2.81 20.50
C ARG A 73 -9.25 2.25 19.59
N GLU A 74 -7.99 2.58 19.85
CA GLU A 74 -6.83 2.06 19.13
C GLU A 74 -6.74 0.54 19.23
N GLU A 75 -6.93 -0.02 20.43
CA GLU A 75 -6.93 -1.47 20.67
C GLU A 75 -8.12 -2.16 19.99
N ASP A 76 -9.32 -1.57 20.07
CA ASP A 76 -10.50 -2.14 19.41
C ASP A 76 -10.41 -2.08 17.88
N ASN A 77 -9.80 -1.03 17.32
CA ASN A 77 -9.49 -0.93 15.89
C ASN A 77 -8.48 -2.01 15.47
N ARG A 78 -7.43 -2.26 16.28
CA ARG A 78 -6.44 -3.31 16.00
C ARG A 78 -7.06 -4.71 16.00
N ASN A 79 -8.00 -4.94 16.92
CA ASN A 79 -8.69 -6.22 17.06
C ASN A 79 -9.88 -6.37 16.09
N GLY A 80 -10.14 -5.36 15.24
CA GLY A 80 -11.22 -5.38 14.26
C GLY A 80 -12.62 -5.30 14.86
N LYS A 81 -12.75 -4.93 16.14
CA LYS A 81 -14.04 -4.71 16.79
C LYS A 81 -14.71 -3.43 16.31
N VAL A 82 -13.90 -2.44 15.96
CA VAL A 82 -14.34 -1.16 15.41
C VAL A 82 -13.78 -1.02 14.01
N SER A 83 -14.66 -0.85 13.03
CA SER A 83 -14.33 -0.67 11.63
C SER A 83 -14.53 0.79 11.26
N LEU A 84 -13.44 1.54 11.05
CA LEU A 84 -13.51 2.94 10.60
C LEU A 84 -13.34 3.00 9.08
N SER A 85 -14.41 3.35 8.34
CA SER A 85 -14.33 3.67 6.92
C SER A 85 -14.00 5.15 6.72
N LEU A 86 -12.74 5.47 6.42
CA LEU A 86 -12.34 6.82 6.05
C LEU A 86 -12.63 7.05 4.55
N LEU A 87 -13.63 7.89 4.25
CA LEU A 87 -13.84 8.38 2.89
C LEU A 87 -12.84 9.51 2.60
N VAL A 88 -11.78 9.20 1.85
CA VAL A 88 -10.83 10.22 1.39
C VAL A 88 -11.45 10.96 0.20
N GLN A 89 -11.93 12.18 0.43
CA GLN A 89 -12.37 13.05 -0.65
C GLN A 89 -11.15 13.80 -1.21
N SER A 90 -10.64 13.34 -2.35
CA SER A 90 -9.56 14.04 -3.05
C SER A 90 -10.11 15.31 -3.68
N SER A 91 -9.79 16.47 -3.11
CA SER A 91 -9.94 17.75 -3.80
C SER A 91 -8.82 17.87 -4.83
N LYS A 92 -9.14 17.65 -6.10
CA LYS A 92 -8.24 18.03 -7.20
C LYS A 92 -8.17 19.56 -7.20
N SER A 93 -7.08 20.14 -6.73
CA SER A 93 -6.81 21.57 -6.94
C SER A 93 -6.61 21.80 -8.44
N HIS A 94 -7.60 22.44 -9.07
CA HIS A 94 -7.55 22.82 -10.47
C HIS A 94 -6.51 23.95 -10.62
N HIS A 95 -5.25 23.61 -10.92
CA HIS A 95 -4.25 24.62 -11.26
C HIS A 95 -4.65 25.29 -12.59
N PRO A 96 -4.95 26.59 -12.63
CA PRO A 96 -5.25 27.27 -13.88
C PRO A 96 -3.99 27.26 -14.75
N ARG A 97 -4.09 26.69 -15.96
CA ARG A 97 -3.01 26.72 -16.95
C ARG A 97 -2.72 28.18 -17.30
N SER A 98 -1.46 28.59 -17.13
CA SER A 98 -0.99 29.92 -17.49
C SER A 98 -1.23 30.20 -18.99
N PRO A 99 -1.63 31.43 -19.37
CA PRO A 99 -1.88 31.78 -20.75
C PRO A 99 -0.54 31.77 -21.52
N LYS A 100 -0.51 31.02 -22.63
CA LYS A 100 0.63 31.04 -23.56
C LYS A 100 0.72 32.42 -24.20
N LEU A 101 1.84 33.14 -24.00
CA LEU A 101 2.15 34.32 -24.79
C LEU A 101 2.38 33.91 -26.26
N CYS A 102 1.63 34.50 -27.18
CA CYS A 102 1.88 34.39 -28.60
C CYS A 102 3.09 35.28 -28.97
N PRO A 103 4.03 34.81 -29.82
CA PRO A 103 5.14 35.64 -30.28
C PRO A 103 4.64 36.70 -31.28
N VAL A 104 5.15 37.92 -31.13
CA VAL A 104 4.88 39.06 -32.01
C VAL A 104 5.76 38.94 -33.26
N PRO A 105 5.22 39.06 -34.49
CA PRO A 105 6.04 39.04 -35.70
C PRO A 105 6.80 40.36 -35.87
N THR A 106 8.10 40.25 -36.16
CA THR A 106 8.96 41.34 -36.68
C THR A 106 8.77 41.53 -38.17
#